data_AF-A0A497R0D1-F1
#
_entry.id   AF-A0A497R0D1-F1
#
_cell.length_a   1.000
_cell.length_b   1.000
_cell.length_c   1.000
_cell.angle_alpha   90.00
_cell.angle_beta   90.00
_cell.angle_gamma   90.00
#
_symmetry.space_group_name_H-M   'P 1'
#
loop_
_entity.id
_entity.type
_entity.pdbx_description
1 polymer ?
#
loop_
_entity_poly.entity_id
_entity_poly.type
_entity_poly.pdbx_seq_one_letter_code
_entity_poly.pdbx_strand_id
1 'polypeptide(L)'
;MDYRDQSVLLSLMETGIVSELKTGRTEEVRLNTRVYAACNDVTGLAEELRSRFIVFRIREYSAADYKKVVLRVLTERERIDEGIARYIANRLVKMTRDVRCAVHVSRLMTEPTKEEVDRVIKILKDYDSFLV
;
A
#
# COMPACT_ATOMS: atom_id res chain seq x y z
N MET A 1 13.95 -8.81 7.86
CA MET A 1 15.21 -8.43 7.20
C MET A 1 16.29 -8.55 8.26
N ASP A 2 17.35 -9.31 7.99
CA ASP A 2 18.41 -9.51 8.96
C ASP A 2 19.26 -8.23 9.09
N TYR A 3 19.96 -8.06 10.22
CA TYR A 3 20.80 -6.88 10.46
C TYR A 3 21.90 -6.74 9.38
N ARG A 4 22.45 -7.87 8.92
CA ARG A 4 23.46 -7.91 7.84
C ARG A 4 22.96 -7.32 6.52
N ASP A 5 21.67 -7.48 6.22
CA ASP A 5 21.08 -6.88 5.03
C ASP A 5 20.92 -5.37 5.23
N GLN A 6 20.59 -4.92 6.44
CA GLN A 6 20.40 -3.51 6.77
C GLN A 6 21.73 -2.74 6.83
N SER A 7 22.83 -3.38 7.23
CA SER A 7 24.14 -2.71 7.35
C SER A 7 24.68 -2.20 6.02
N VAL A 8 24.35 -2.85 4.90
CA VAL A 8 24.73 -2.38 3.56
C VAL A 8 24.07 -1.04 3.23
N LEU A 9 22.85 -0.80 3.71
CA LEU A 9 22.16 0.47 3.50
C LEU A 9 22.79 1.61 4.30
N LEU A 10 23.43 1.32 5.44
CA LEU A 10 24.09 2.34 6.25
C LEU A 10 25.23 3.01 5.48
N SER A 11 26.10 2.23 4.85
CA SER A 11 27.21 2.76 4.05
C SER A 11 26.72 3.44 2.78
N LEU A 12 25.73 2.84 2.10
CA LEU A 12 25.13 3.41 0.90
C LEU A 12 24.49 4.78 1.17
N MET A 13 23.76 4.94 2.28
CA MET A 13 23.07 6.18 2.60
C MET A 13 23.98 7.27 3.17
N GLU A 14 25.13 6.90 3.71
CA GLU A 14 26.10 7.85 4.29
C GLU A 14 27.13 8.33 3.27
N THR A 15 27.84 7.40 2.62
CA THR A 15 28.94 7.73 1.70
C THR A 15 28.60 7.49 0.24
N GLY A 16 27.50 6.78 -0.03
CA GLY A 16 27.18 6.28 -1.37
C GLY A 16 27.97 5.02 -1.74
N ILE A 17 28.73 4.43 -0.82
CA ILE A 17 29.66 3.35 -1.14
C ILE A 17 29.04 1.99 -0.79
N VAL A 18 29.14 1.07 -1.74
CA VAL A 18 28.88 -0.35 -1.53
C VAL A 18 30.14 -1.11 -1.94
N SER A 19 30.63 -1.96 -1.05
CA SER A 19 31.81 -2.79 -1.28
C SER A 19 31.45 -4.28 -1.27
N GLU A 20 32.06 -5.02 -2.20
CA GLU A 20 31.99 -6.46 -2.25
C GLU A 20 33.39 -7.02 -2.00
N LEU A 21 33.49 -7.91 -1.00
CA LEU A 21 34.72 -8.62 -0.68
C LEU A 21 34.47 -10.13 -0.73
N LYS A 22 35.02 -10.76 -1.76
CA LYS A 22 34.99 -12.20 -2.00
C LYS A 22 36.41 -12.70 -2.27
N THR A 23 36.66 -13.99 -2.12
CA THR A 23 37.98 -14.58 -2.43
C THR A 23 38.35 -14.26 -3.88
N GLY A 24 39.43 -13.49 -4.06
CA GLY A 24 39.90 -13.05 -5.37
C GLY A 24 39.16 -11.85 -6.00
N ARG A 25 38.23 -11.21 -5.28
CA ARG A 25 37.48 -10.04 -5.79
C ARG A 25 37.22 -9.03 -4.68
N THR A 26 37.78 -7.84 -4.84
CA THR A 26 37.50 -6.67 -4.00
C THR A 26 37.07 -5.55 -4.92
N GLU A 27 35.79 -5.18 -4.85
CA GLU A 27 35.23 -4.10 -5.66
C GLU A 27 34.52 -3.10 -4.76
N GLU A 28 34.74 -1.82 -5.05
CA GLU A 28 34.04 -0.72 -4.42
C GLU A 28 33.33 0.07 -5.51
N VAL A 29 32.04 0.31 -5.32
CA VAL A 29 31.23 1.12 -6.22
C VAL A 29 30.62 2.27 -5.46
N ARG A 30 30.81 3.48 -6.00
CA ARG A 30 30.14 4.68 -5.51
C ARG A 30 28.87 4.94 -6.32
N LEU A 31 27.75 4.94 -5.63
CA LEU A 31 26.41 5.15 -6.17
C LEU A 31 25.90 6.54 -5.78
N ASN A 32 25.47 7.31 -6.78
CA ASN A 32 24.75 8.56 -6.56
C ASN A 32 23.24 8.27 -6.60
N THR A 33 22.68 7.87 -5.47
CA THR A 33 21.29 7.40 -5.39
C THR A 33 20.51 8.05 -4.25
N ARG A 34 19.19 8.12 -4.40
CA ARG A 34 18.26 8.48 -3.32
C ARG A 34 17.51 7.24 -2.88
N VAL A 35 17.41 7.05 -1.57
CA VAL A 35 16.74 5.87 -0.99
C VAL A 35 15.34 6.27 -0.53
N TYR A 36 14.34 5.54 -1.03
CA TYR A 36 12.94 5.64 -0.60
C TYR A 36 12.48 4.28 -0.10
N ALA A 37 11.84 4.25 1.07
CA ALA A 37 11.37 3.02 1.70
C ALA A 37 9.93 3.17 2.18
N ALA A 38 9.17 2.06 2.15
CA ALA A 38 7.83 1.96 2.69
C ALA A 38 7.74 0.70 3.56
N CYS A 39 7.11 0.81 4.72
CA CYS A 39 6.88 -0.29 5.64
C CYS A 39 5.57 -0.10 6.39
N ASN A 40 4.94 -1.21 6.78
CA ASN A 40 3.74 -1.20 7.61
C ASN A 40 4.11 -0.99 9.09
N ASP A 41 5.27 -1.49 9.50
CA ASP A 41 5.82 -1.30 10.84
C ASP A 41 7.33 -0.98 10.77
N VAL A 42 7.75 -0.04 11.61
CA VAL A 42 9.12 0.44 11.75
C VAL A 42 9.91 -0.31 12.83
N THR A 43 9.27 -1.15 13.65
CA THR A 43 9.93 -1.87 14.76
C THR A 43 11.02 -2.83 14.30
N GLY A 44 10.91 -3.39 13.09
CA GLY A 44 11.91 -4.29 12.51
C GLY A 44 13.15 -3.58 11.93
N LEU A 45 13.17 -2.25 11.94
CA LEU A 45 14.30 -1.45 11.42
C LEU A 45 15.28 -1.14 12.55
N ALA A 46 16.57 -1.39 12.31
CA ALA A 46 17.63 -0.98 13.23
C ALA A 46 17.60 0.54 13.45
N GLU A 47 17.90 0.98 14.67
CA GLU A 47 17.78 2.38 15.06
C GLU A 47 18.69 3.30 14.24
N GLU A 48 19.87 2.81 13.89
CA GLU A 48 20.89 3.51 13.08
C GLU A 48 20.44 3.70 11.63
N LEU A 49 19.62 2.79 11.11
CA LEU A 49 19.03 2.93 9.78
C LEU A 49 17.82 3.85 9.83
N ARG A 50 17.00 3.75 10.88
CA ARG A 50 15.83 4.61 11.10
C ARG A 50 16.22 6.08 11.20
N SER A 51 17.33 6.41 11.86
CA SER A 51 17.80 7.79 12.00
C SER A 51 18.27 8.43 10.69
N ARG A 52 18.55 7.63 9.65
CA ARG A 52 18.91 8.12 8.30
C ARG A 52 17.69 8.45 7.42
N PHE A 53 16.47 8.14 7.86
CA PHE A 53 15.24 8.42 7.11
C PHE A 53 14.46 9.61 7.67
N ILE A 54 13.90 10.41 6.77
CA ILE A 54 12.79 11.31 7.10
C ILE A 54 11.50 10.50 7.03
N VAL A 55 10.84 10.29 8.17
CA VAL A 55 9.69 9.39 8.29
C VAL A 55 8.38 10.12 8.08
N PHE A 56 7.61 9.70 7.07
CA PHE A 56 6.24 10.14 6.84
C PHE A 56 5.26 9.05 7.27
N ARG A 57 4.38 9.35 8.22
CA ARG A 57 3.30 8.44 8.63
C ARG A 57 2.03 8.76 7.86
N ILE A 58 1.66 7.88 6.93
CA ILE A 58 0.39 7.97 6.22
C ILE A 58 -0.71 7.53 7.18
N ARG A 59 -1.64 8.45 7.48
CA ARG A 59 -2.79 8.17 8.33
C ARG A 59 -3.87 7.44 7.52
N GLU A 60 -4.70 6.69 8.22
CA GLU A 60 -5.91 6.12 7.63
C GLU A 60 -6.80 7.21 7.02
N TYR A 61 -7.49 6.87 5.94
CA TYR A 61 -8.39 7.80 5.26
C TYR A 61 -9.55 8.22 6.17
N SER A 62 -9.84 9.52 6.17
CA SER A 62 -11.13 10.00 6.68
C SER A 62 -12.28 9.42 5.84
N ALA A 63 -13.50 9.43 6.38
CA ALA A 63 -14.65 8.88 5.65
C ALA A 63 -14.89 9.64 4.33
N ALA A 64 -14.62 10.95 4.33
CA ALA A 64 -14.74 11.81 3.17
C ALA A 64 -13.65 11.51 2.13
N ASP A 65 -12.39 11.41 2.58
CA ASP A 65 -11.25 11.13 1.70
C ASP A 65 -11.37 9.74 1.09
N TYR A 66 -11.78 8.74 1.89
CA TYR A 66 -12.04 7.39 1.43
C TYR A 66 -13.05 7.38 0.27
N LYS A 67 -14.22 8.02 0.46
CA LYS A 67 -15.25 8.09 -0.59
C LYS A 67 -14.72 8.74 -1.86
N LYS A 68 -13.95 9.83 -1.73
CA LYS A 68 -13.37 10.56 -2.85
C LYS A 68 -12.36 9.70 -3.62
N VAL A 69 -11.48 8.99 -2.90
CA VAL A 69 -10.47 8.11 -3.50
C VAL A 69 -11.14 6.91 -4.16
N VAL A 70 -12.09 6.25 -3.49
CA VAL A 70 -12.81 5.09 -4.06
C VAL A 70 -13.58 5.49 -5.31
N LEU A 71 -14.31 6.61 -5.28
CA LEU A 71 -15.03 7.10 -6.46
C LEU A 71 -14.09 7.24 -7.65
N ARG A 72 -12.96 7.92 -7.45
CA ARG A 72 -11.96 8.15 -8.50
C ARG A 72 -11.31 6.86 -8.99
N VAL A 73 -10.96 5.94 -8.09
CA VAL A 73 -10.37 4.65 -8.46
C VAL A 73 -11.35 3.82 -9.29
N LEU A 74 -12.62 3.76 -8.90
CA LEU A 74 -13.62 2.97 -9.62
C LEU A 74 -13.97 3.57 -10.99
N THR A 75 -14.03 4.89 -11.11
CA THR A 75 -14.35 5.54 -12.39
C THR A 75 -13.15 5.57 -13.33
N GLU A 76 -11.95 5.92 -12.85
CA GLU A 76 -10.76 6.05 -13.70
C GLU A 76 -10.12 4.70 -14.04
N ARG A 77 -10.01 3.80 -13.05
CA ARG A 77 -9.28 2.53 -13.21
C ARG A 77 -10.17 1.38 -13.66
N GLU A 78 -11.34 1.24 -13.03
CA GLU A 78 -12.26 0.12 -13.29
C GLU A 78 -13.39 0.51 -14.27
N ARG A 79 -13.45 1.77 -14.71
CA ARG A 79 -14.41 2.30 -15.70
C ARG A 79 -15.88 2.07 -15.34
N ILE A 80 -16.18 2.10 -14.05
CA ILE A 80 -17.56 1.97 -13.55
C ILE A 80 -18.28 3.32 -13.63
N ASP A 81 -19.58 3.27 -13.92
CA ASP A 81 -20.45 4.45 -13.87
C ASP A 81 -20.41 5.15 -12.49
N GLU A 82 -20.39 6.47 -12.51
CA GLU A 82 -20.21 7.28 -11.32
C GLU A 82 -21.33 7.03 -10.28
N GLY A 83 -22.56 6.76 -10.72
CA GLY A 83 -23.69 6.48 -9.84
C GLY A 83 -23.47 5.22 -8.99
N ILE A 84 -22.90 4.18 -9.59
CA ILE A 84 -22.65 2.90 -8.93
C ILE A 84 -21.39 2.98 -8.10
N ALA A 85 -20.32 3.60 -8.61
CA ALA A 85 -19.11 3.85 -7.85
C ALA A 85 -19.39 4.62 -6.56
N ARG A 86 -20.27 5.63 -6.62
CA ARG A 86 -20.72 6.39 -5.44
C ARG A 86 -21.57 5.53 -4.50
N TYR A 87 -22.38 4.62 -5.02
CA TYR A 87 -23.13 3.68 -4.19
C TYR A 87 -22.19 2.74 -3.41
N ILE A 88 -21.22 2.14 -4.10
CA ILE A 88 -20.18 1.27 -3.49
C ILE A 88 -19.42 2.03 -2.39
N ALA A 89 -18.92 3.24 -2.69
CA ALA A 89 -18.18 4.05 -1.74
C ALA A 89 -18.99 4.36 -0.46
N ASN A 90 -20.28 4.68 -0.60
CA ASN A 90 -21.14 4.99 0.54
C ASN A 90 -21.49 3.77 1.40
N ARG A 91 -21.55 2.58 0.80
CA ARG A 91 -21.80 1.33 1.54
C ARG A 91 -20.53 0.87 2.27
N LEU A 92 -19.40 0.83 1.57
CA LEU A 92 -18.16 0.30 2.12
C LEU A 92 -17.53 1.17 3.21
N VAL A 93 -17.67 2.51 3.17
CA VAL A 93 -17.05 3.40 4.17
C VAL A 93 -17.46 3.11 5.63
N LYS A 94 -18.63 2.48 5.80
CA LYS A 94 -19.19 2.10 7.11
C LYS A 94 -18.56 0.80 7.65
N MET A 95 -17.92 0.03 6.78
CA MET A 95 -17.39 -1.30 7.07
C MET A 95 -15.87 -1.33 7.02
N THR A 96 -15.26 -0.63 6.07
CA THR A 96 -13.80 -0.60 5.86
C THR A 96 -13.34 0.76 5.34
N ARG A 97 -12.05 1.05 5.57
CA ARG A 97 -11.34 2.20 4.99
C ARG A 97 -10.30 1.79 3.94
N ASP A 98 -10.30 0.50 3.59
CA ASP A 98 -9.41 -0.02 2.55
C ASP A 98 -10.02 0.14 1.16
N VAL A 99 -9.37 0.96 0.33
CA VAL A 99 -9.76 1.22 -1.06
C VAL A 99 -9.73 -0.06 -1.90
N ARG A 100 -8.89 -1.04 -1.54
CA ARG A 100 -8.78 -2.32 -2.25
C ARG A 100 -10.08 -3.12 -2.20
N CYS A 101 -10.82 -3.04 -1.08
CA CYS A 101 -12.12 -3.72 -0.96
C CYS A 101 -13.12 -3.23 -2.03
N ALA A 102 -13.10 -1.94 -2.36
CA ALA A 102 -13.96 -1.40 -3.41
C ALA A 102 -13.61 -1.96 -4.80
N VAL A 103 -12.31 -2.14 -5.07
CA VAL A 103 -11.82 -2.75 -6.32
C VAL A 103 -12.18 -4.24 -6.40
N HIS A 104 -12.18 -4.95 -5.27
CA HIS A 104 -12.65 -6.34 -5.23
C HIS A 104 -14.14 -6.44 -5.51
N VAL A 105 -14.96 -5.58 -4.88
CA VAL A 105 -16.40 -5.51 -5.15
C VAL A 105 -16.66 -5.25 -6.62
N SER A 106 -16.00 -4.26 -7.23
CA SER A 106 -16.19 -3.94 -8.66
C SER A 106 -15.88 -5.10 -9.59
N ARG A 107 -14.89 -5.93 -9.27
CA ARG A 107 -14.48 -7.07 -10.10
C ARG A 107 -15.32 -8.32 -9.90
N LEU A 108 -15.97 -8.45 -8.76
CA LEU A 108 -16.85 -9.58 -8.44
C LEU A 108 -18.28 -9.38 -8.95
N MET A 109 -18.66 -8.15 -9.30
CA MET A 109 -19.96 -7.86 -9.85
C MET A 109 -20.10 -8.41 -11.28
N THR A 110 -21.21 -9.09 -11.54
CA THR A 110 -21.56 -9.56 -12.90
C THR A 110 -22.15 -8.42 -13.73
N GLU A 111 -22.95 -7.57 -13.09
CA GLU A 111 -23.62 -6.43 -13.72
C GLU A 111 -23.49 -5.18 -12.86
N PRO A 112 -23.41 -3.99 -13.48
CA PRO A 112 -23.36 -2.71 -12.79
C PRO A 112 -24.76 -2.33 -12.27
N THR A 113 -25.27 -3.06 -11.27
CA THR A 113 -26.56 -2.77 -10.61
C THR A 113 -26.37 -2.64 -9.10
N LYS A 114 -27.25 -1.86 -8.44
CA LYS A 114 -27.19 -1.67 -6.98
C LYS A 114 -27.45 -2.97 -6.22
N GLU A 115 -28.30 -3.83 -6.77
CA GLU A 115 -28.65 -5.14 -6.21
C GLU A 115 -27.44 -6.07 -6.20
N GLU A 116 -26.67 -6.11 -7.29
CA GLU A 116 -25.46 -6.92 -7.35
C GLU A 116 -24.38 -6.39 -6.40
N VAL A 117 -24.25 -5.06 -6.25
CA VAL A 117 -23.37 -4.47 -5.22
C VAL A 117 -23.73 -4.99 -3.83
N ASP A 118 -25.01 -4.95 -3.46
CA ASP A 118 -25.45 -5.40 -2.14
C ASP A 118 -25.28 -6.92 -1.96
N ARG A 119 -25.48 -7.70 -3.03
CA ARG A 119 -25.22 -9.16 -3.03
C ARG A 119 -23.75 -9.45 -2.77
N VAL A 120 -22.84 -8.82 -3.51
CA VAL A 120 -21.39 -9.01 -3.37
C VAL A 120 -20.92 -8.56 -1.98
N ILE A 121 -21.39 -7.40 -1.50
CA ILE A 121 -21.07 -6.93 -0.15
C ILE A 121 -21.56 -7.91 0.91
N LYS A 122 -22.75 -8.49 0.74
CA LYS A 122 -23.28 -9.50 1.66
C LYS A 122 -22.39 -10.75 1.68
N ILE A 123 -22.02 -11.27 0.52
CA ILE A 123 -21.11 -12.42 0.40
C ILE A 123 -19.80 -12.12 1.12
N LEU A 124 -19.14 -11.00 0.83
CA LEU A 124 -17.87 -10.65 1.47
C LEU A 124 -17.99 -10.50 2.99
N LYS A 125 -19.17 -10.10 3.49
CA LYS A 125 -19.45 -10.01 4.93
C LYS A 125 -19.60 -11.38 5.56
N ASP A 126 -20.29 -12.30 4.90
CA ASP A 126 -20.52 -13.66 5.42
C ASP A 126 -19.22 -14.48 5.53
N TYR A 127 -18.20 -14.11 4.75
CA TYR A 127 -16.86 -14.73 4.77
C TYR A 127 -15.79 -13.90 5.50
N ASP A 128 -16.17 -12.89 6.30
CA ASP A 128 -15.26 -11.99 7.05
C ASP A 128 -14.10 -11.39 6.21
N SER A 129 -14.28 -11.28 4.90
CA SER A 129 -13.20 -10.93 3.96
C SER A 129 -12.84 -9.44 3.96
N PHE A 130 -13.46 -8.65 4.83
CA PHE A 130 -13.16 -7.22 5.02
C PHE A 130 -12.13 -6.96 6.13
N LEU A 131 -11.72 -7.99 6.88
CA LEU A 131 -10.72 -7.91 7.94
C LEU A 131 -9.33 -8.27 7.37
N VAL A 132 -8.64 -7.28 6.80
CA VAL A 132 -7.19 -7.32 6.55
C VAL A 132 -6.57 -5.99 6.92
#